data_AF-G9KV61-F1
#
_entry.id   AF-G9KV61-F1
#
_cell.length_a   1.000
_cell.length_b   1.000
_cell.length_c   1.000
_cell.angle_alpha   90.00
_cell.angle_beta   90.00
_cell.angle_gamma   90.00
#
_symmetry.space_group_name_H-M   'P 1'
#
loop_
_entity.id
_entity.type
_entity.pdbx_description
1 polymer ?
#
loop_
_entity_poly.entity_id
_entity_poly.type
_entity_poly.pdbx_seq_one_letter_code
_entity_poly.pdbx_strand_id
1 'polypeptide(L)'
;LLECLEPAHITDLNLCQVTGMSRMLNTLQRTVTLDPKTAHPFLVLSEDLRSVSLRNVQQDIPGSPGRFIFGATVLGVEGFTSGRHYWEVDVEKAT
;
A
#
# COMPACT_ATOMS: atom_id res chain seq x y z
N LEU A 1 -8.98 25.93 15.99
CA LEU A 1 -7.72 26.18 15.25
C LEU A 1 -6.99 24.84 15.15
N LEU A 2 -7.43 23.99 14.22
CA LEU A 2 -6.69 22.79 13.86
C LEU A 2 -5.82 23.21 12.69
N GLU A 3 -4.54 23.43 12.94
CA GLU A 3 -3.59 23.58 11.84
C GLU A 3 -3.62 22.28 11.04
N CYS A 4 -4.05 22.40 9.79
CA CYS A 4 -3.87 21.37 8.79
C CYS A 4 -2.37 21.10 8.72
N LEU A 5 -1.90 20.03 9.39
CA LEU A 5 -0.61 19.45 9.04
C LEU A 5 -0.65 19.26 7.52
N GLU A 6 0.39 19.60 6.77
CA GLU A 6 0.42 19.26 5.35
C GLU A 6 0.39 17.72 5.23
N PRO A 7 -0.21 17.14 4.17
CA PRO A 7 -0.02 15.72 3.88
C PRO A 7 1.47 15.47 3.86
N ALA A 8 1.94 14.38 4.49
CA ALA A 8 3.31 13.97 4.32
C ALA A 8 3.48 13.61 2.85
N HIS A 9 3.93 14.57 2.02
CA HIS A 9 4.42 14.26 0.69
C HIS A 9 5.46 13.17 0.87
N ILE A 10 5.34 12.07 0.11
CA ILE A 10 6.38 11.03 0.02
C ILE A 10 7.69 11.78 -0.04
N THR A 11 8.45 11.74 1.06
CA THR A 11 9.68 12.50 1.14
C THR A 11 10.55 11.94 0.05
N ASP A 12 10.85 12.78 -0.94
CA ASP A 12 11.92 12.49 -1.88
C ASP A 12 13.07 11.92 -1.05
N LEU A 13 13.53 10.71 -1.38
CA LEU A 13 14.61 10.04 -0.65
C LEU A 13 15.88 10.92 -0.59
N ASN A 14 15.94 11.99 -1.39
CA ASN A 14 16.91 13.07 -1.32
C ASN A 14 16.81 13.98 -0.08
N LEU A 15 15.69 13.99 0.66
CA LEU A 15 15.52 14.76 1.91
C LEU A 15 16.22 14.08 3.10
N CYS A 16 16.47 12.78 3.01
CA CYS A 16 17.34 12.10 3.96
C CYS A 16 18.80 12.50 3.68
N GLN A 17 19.43 13.26 4.58
CA GLN A 17 20.83 13.72 4.43
C GLN A 17 21.87 12.59 4.47
N VAL A 18 21.45 11.33 4.58
CA VAL A 18 22.34 10.18 4.48
C VAL A 18 22.69 9.93 3.01
N THR A 19 23.80 10.54 2.59
CA THR A 19 24.36 10.34 1.26
C THR A 19 24.53 8.85 0.95
N GLY A 20 24.01 8.41 -0.21
CA GLY A 20 24.06 7.00 -0.65
C GLY A 20 22.82 6.16 -0.32
N MET A 21 21.94 6.59 0.60
CA MET A 21 20.70 5.85 0.89
C MET A 21 19.71 5.84 -0.27
N SER A 22 19.48 6.96 -0.97
CA SER A 22 18.52 6.99 -2.09
C SER A 22 18.95 6.07 -3.25
N ARG A 23 20.25 6.04 -3.58
CA ARG A 23 20.81 5.11 -4.58
C ARG A 23 20.64 3.66 -4.16
N MET A 24 20.93 3.34 -2.89
CA MET A 24 20.77 1.99 -2.37
C MET A 24 19.30 1.55 -2.39
N LEU A 25 18.37 2.40 -1.93
CA LEU A 25 16.94 2.08 -1.90
C LEU A 25 16.36 1.91 -3.31
N ASN A 26 16.78 2.72 -4.28
CA ASN A 26 16.40 2.53 -5.69
C ASN A 26 16.78 1.14 -6.23
N THR A 27 17.94 0.58 -5.86
CA THR A 27 18.32 -0.78 -6.28
C THR A 27 17.44 -1.88 -5.65
N LEU A 28 16.85 -1.59 -4.49
CA LEU A 28 16.00 -2.50 -3.74
C LEU A 28 14.51 -2.30 -4.05
N GLN A 29 14.15 -1.28 -4.84
CA GLN A 29 12.77 -0.88 -5.11
C GLN A 29 12.01 -1.99 -5.84
N ARG A 30 10.81 -2.31 -5.35
CA ARG A 30 9.89 -3.27 -5.94
C ARG A 30 8.55 -2.61 -6.15
N THR A 31 7.98 -2.87 -7.32
CA THR A 31 6.56 -2.62 -7.55
C THR A 31 5.77 -3.69 -6.80
N VAL A 32 4.83 -3.26 -5.97
CA VAL A 32 3.87 -4.13 -5.28
C VAL A 32 2.48 -3.85 -5.85
N THR A 33 1.73 -4.90 -6.15
CA THR A 33 0.33 -4.81 -6.60
C THR A 33 -0.56 -5.59 -5.63
N LEU A 34 -1.77 -5.10 -5.40
CA LEU A 34 -2.70 -5.68 -4.43
C LEU A 34 -3.44 -6.89 -5.02
N ASP A 35 -3.53 -7.99 -4.27
CA ASP A 35 -4.22 -9.21 -4.70
C ASP A 35 -5.74 -9.13 -4.42
N PRO A 36 -6.60 -9.03 -5.46
CA PRO A 36 -8.06 -8.98 -5.28
C PRO A 36 -8.64 -10.23 -4.62
N LYS A 37 -7.94 -11.37 -4.66
CA LYS A 37 -8.37 -12.63 -4.02
C LYS A 37 -8.20 -12.60 -2.51
N THR A 38 -7.37 -11.70 -2.00
CA THR A 38 -7.15 -11.53 -0.55
C THR A 38 -7.97 -10.37 0.01
N ALA A 39 -8.28 -9.37 -0.82
CA ALA A 39 -8.95 -8.15 -0.40
C ALA A 39 -10.24 -8.41 0.40
N HIS A 40 -10.34 -7.77 1.57
CA HIS A 40 -11.56 -7.76 2.36
C HIS A 40 -12.73 -7.18 1.53
N PRO A 41 -13.97 -7.70 1.64
CA PRO A 41 -15.09 -7.25 0.80
C PRO A 41 -15.46 -5.76 0.87
N PHE A 42 -15.04 -5.04 1.91
CA PHE A 42 -15.23 -3.59 2.04
C PHE A 42 -14.10 -2.76 1.42
N LEU A 43 -13.07 -3.37 0.85
CA LEU A 43 -11.96 -2.68 0.19
C LEU A 43 -12.15 -2.62 -1.32
N VAL A 44 -12.13 -1.42 -1.89
CA VAL A 44 -12.15 -1.21 -3.34
C VAL A 44 -10.72 -0.99 -3.82
N LEU A 45 -10.31 -1.79 -4.81
CA LEU A 45 -9.01 -1.65 -5.46
C LEU A 45 -9.15 -0.82 -6.74
N SER A 46 -8.14 -0.01 -7.06
CA SER A 46 -8.01 0.62 -8.37
C SER A 46 -7.78 -0.41 -9.47
N GLU A 47 -8.02 -0.03 -10.73
CA GLU A 47 -7.81 -0.91 -11.89
C GLU A 47 -6.33 -1.36 -12.02
N ASP A 48 -5.39 -0.48 -11.66
CA ASP A 48 -3.96 -0.78 -11.67
C ASP A 48 -3.47 -1.55 -10.43
N LEU A 49 -4.37 -1.85 -9.48
CA LEU A 49 -4.11 -2.56 -8.24
C LEU A 49 -3.05 -1.90 -7.35
N ARG A 50 -2.87 -0.58 -7.43
CA ARG A 50 -1.92 0.17 -6.60
C ARG A 50 -2.55 1.02 -5.51
N SER A 51 -3.87 1.20 -5.54
CA SER A 51 -4.61 1.98 -4.56
C SER A 51 -5.71 1.15 -3.95
N VAL A 52 -6.02 1.46 -2.69
CA VAL A 52 -7.10 0.84 -1.94
C VAL A 52 -7.87 1.90 -1.16
N SER A 53 -9.19 1.81 -1.18
CA SER A 53 -10.08 2.63 -0.37
C SER A 53 -11.10 1.78 0.39
N LEU A 54 -11.56 2.28 1.53
CA LEU A 54 -12.60 1.66 2.33
C LEU A 54 -13.96 2.21 1.91
N ARG A 55 -14.93 1.33 1.64
CA ARG A 55 -16.34 1.70 1.44
C ARG A 55 -17.19 1.28 2.63
N ASN A 56 -18.36 1.90 2.78
CA ASN A 56 -19.32 1.60 3.85
C ASN A 56 -20.23 0.40 3.57
N VAL A 57 -20.28 -0.07 2.32
CA VAL A 57 -21.13 -1.18 1.88
C VAL A 57 -20.25 -2.37 1.54
N GLN A 58 -20.69 -3.59 1.77
CA GLN A 58 -19.93 -4.78 1.37
C GLN A 58 -20.00 -4.99 -0.16
N GLN A 59 -18.90 -5.34 -0.82
CA GLN A 59 -18.95 -5.77 -2.24
C GLN A 59 -19.52 -7.18 -2.36
N ASP A 60 -20.33 -7.39 -3.41
CA ASP A 60 -20.76 -8.71 -3.82
C ASP A 60 -19.66 -9.34 -4.68
N ILE A 61 -18.72 -10.01 -4.01
CA ILE A 61 -17.58 -10.68 -4.64
C ILE A 61 -17.55 -12.14 -4.22
N PRO A 62 -17.17 -13.06 -5.13
CA PRO A 62 -17.05 -14.47 -4.80
C PRO A 62 -16.09 -14.70 -3.63
N GLY A 63 -16.46 -15.63 -2.75
CA GLY A 63 -15.56 -16.12 -1.71
C GLY A 63 -14.31 -16.76 -2.30
N SER A 64 -13.16 -16.49 -1.70
CA SER A 64 -11.88 -17.13 -2.02
C SER A 64 -11.23 -17.62 -0.72
N PRO A 65 -10.54 -18.79 -0.72
CA PRO A 65 -9.92 -19.34 0.49
C PRO A 65 -8.91 -18.40 1.16
N GLY A 66 -8.26 -17.53 0.38
CA GLY A 66 -7.30 -16.54 0.89
C GLY A 66 -7.91 -15.18 1.24
N ARG A 67 -9.25 -15.02 1.18
CA ARG A 67 -9.89 -13.73 1.45
C ARG A 67 -9.89 -13.45 2.95
N PHE A 68 -9.45 -12.25 3.31
CA PHE A 68 -9.58 -11.78 4.68
C PHE A 68 -11.04 -11.48 4.99
N ILE A 69 -11.55 -12.08 6.07
CA ILE A 69 -12.92 -11.90 6.55
C ILE A 69 -12.94 -11.00 7.81
N PHE A 70 -11.79 -10.83 8.45
CA PHE A 70 -11.62 -9.99 9.64
C PHE A 70 -10.65 -8.85 9.36
N GLY A 71 -11.10 -7.60 9.60
CA GLY A 71 -10.31 -6.40 9.36
C GLY A 71 -10.29 -5.97 7.88
N ALA A 72 -10.14 -4.68 7.64
CA ALA A 72 -10.01 -4.10 6.30
C ALA A 72 -8.59 -4.36 5.74
N THR A 73 -8.33 -5.59 5.32
CA THR A 73 -6.99 -6.07 4.91
C THR A 73 -6.94 -6.60 3.48
N VAL A 74 -5.81 -6.38 2.81
CA VAL A 74 -5.44 -6.91 1.50
C VAL A 74 -3.93 -7.19 1.49
N LEU A 75 -3.48 -8.19 0.76
CA LEU A 75 -2.06 -8.52 0.58
C LEU A 75 -1.54 -8.04 -0.77
N GLY A 76 -0.22 -7.86 -0.86
CA GLY A 76 0.47 -7.78 -2.14
C GLY A 76 0.51 -9.14 -2.84
N VAL A 77 0.54 -9.14 -4.18
CA VAL A 77 0.73 -10.34 -5.01
C VAL A 77 2.16 -10.89 -4.86
N GLU A 78 3.12 -9.99 -4.67
CA GLU A 78 4.54 -10.30 -4.61
C GLU A 78 4.90 -10.97 -3.28
N GLY A 79 5.44 -12.18 -3.35
CA GLY A 79 6.01 -12.91 -2.21
C GLY A 79 7.53 -12.82 -2.19
N PHE A 80 8.10 -12.24 -1.13
CA PHE A 80 9.54 -12.18 -0.92
C PHE A 80 9.98 -13.20 0.13
N THR A 81 10.85 -14.14 -0.24
CA THR A 81 11.30 -15.23 0.67
C THR A 81 12.73 -15.07 1.16
N SER A 82 13.51 -14.16 0.56
CA SER A 82 14.90 -13.86 0.95
C SER A 82 15.35 -12.51 0.37
N GLY A 83 16.45 -11.96 0.87
CA GLY A 83 17.01 -10.69 0.37
C GLY A 83 16.47 -9.45 1.06
N ARG A 84 16.70 -8.28 0.46
CA ARG A 84 16.18 -6.97 0.92
C ARG A 84 15.33 -6.36 -0.19
N HIS A 85 14.19 -5.80 0.20
CA HIS A 85 13.21 -5.22 -0.71
C HIS A 85 12.71 -3.91 -0.12
N TYR A 86 12.38 -2.98 -1.01
CA TYR A 86 11.87 -1.65 -0.66
C TYR A 86 10.64 -1.35 -1.50
N TRP A 87 9.59 -0.85 -0.88
CA TRP A 87 8.42 -0.28 -1.56
C TRP A 87 7.88 0.86 -0.70
N GLU A 88 7.12 1.74 -1.33
CA GLU A 88 6.51 2.90 -0.71
C GLU A 88 4.99 2.75 -0.72
N VAL A 89 4.35 3.30 0.31
CA VAL A 89 2.89 3.40 0.38
C VAL A 89 2.58 4.85 0.65
N ASP A 90 1.83 5.47 -0.25
CA ASP A 90 1.23 6.77 0.03
C ASP A 90 0.05 6.55 0.97
N VAL A 91 0.10 7.21 2.13
CA VAL A 91 -1.00 7.24 3.09
C VAL A 91 -1.60 8.63 3.06
N GLU A 92 -2.64 8.79 2.25
CA GLU A 92 -3.44 10.00 2.28
C GLU A 92 -3.94 10.25 3.71
N LYS A 93 -4.09 11.53 4.07
CA LYS A 93 -4.63 11.90 5.37
C LYS A 93 -6.03 11.30 5.55
N ALA A 94 -6.26 10.71 6.72
CA ALA A 94 -7.61 10.44 7.19
C ALA A 94 -8.41 11.75 7.13
N THR A 95 -9.44 11.77 6.29
CA THR A 95 -10.42 12.86 6.20
C THR A 95 -11.51 12.67 7.24
#